data_AF-A0A4Q3DMA4-F1
#
_entry.id   AF-A0A4Q3DMA4-F1
#
_cell.length_a   1.000
_cell.length_b   1.000
_cell.length_c   1.000
_cell.angle_alpha   90.00
_cell.angle_beta   90.00
_cell.angle_gamma   90.00
#
_symmetry.space_group_name_H-M   'P 1'
#
loop_
_entity.id
_entity.type
_entity.pdbx_description
1 polymer ?
#
loop_
_entity_poly.entity_id
_entity_poly.type
_entity_poly.pdbx_seq_one_letter_code
_entity_poly.pdbx_strand_id
1 'polypeptide(L)'
;MSPASNRREPAFPKRVLVDQGAFALMSWPVYTLFVFAVTFVVSLFNDVSASGWDLGGQPMRWFAFAIGIYLGWSVLQLHVTHGGTRKGFMLQMLVFVPVFAALLTLIFALSFMLESGYYALMGWPQGIENGALYAGPFDLPMVLLQYVLIFALWTLGGLLIAAAWYRSAILGAAAIPLGLAAVSVSALVLGGDGDGPMVWISQVLPVQPGPLVATIAHLLLAALFAGLTWLAVRNVPIRSKAAAG
;
A
#
# COMPACT_ATOMS: atom_id res chain seq x y z
N MET A 1 33.69 -32.42 12.80
CA MET A 1 33.31 -31.07 12.33
C MET A 1 32.44 -31.23 11.11
N SER A 2 31.13 -31.07 11.23
CA SER A 2 30.25 -31.09 10.05
C SER A 2 30.46 -29.78 9.28
N PRO A 3 30.65 -29.80 7.95
CA PRO A 3 30.75 -28.56 7.18
C PRO A 3 29.52 -27.71 7.45
N ALA A 4 29.72 -26.43 7.77
CA ALA A 4 28.62 -25.48 7.96
C ALA A 4 27.79 -25.48 6.67
N SER A 5 26.61 -26.10 6.71
CA SER A 5 25.71 -26.09 5.56
C SER A 5 25.35 -24.63 5.32
N ASN A 6 25.60 -24.16 4.11
CA ASN A 6 25.33 -22.80 3.70
C ASN A 6 23.80 -22.62 3.72
N ARG A 7 23.23 -22.22 4.86
CA ARG A 7 21.79 -22.02 5.04
C ARG A 7 21.40 -20.86 4.12
N ARG A 8 20.90 -21.19 2.92
CA ARG A 8 20.32 -20.21 2.01
C ARG A 8 18.99 -19.78 2.60
N GLU A 9 18.86 -18.48 2.88
CA GLU A 9 17.59 -17.90 3.26
C GLU A 9 16.62 -18.01 2.07
N PRO A 10 15.37 -18.46 2.30
CA PRO A 10 14.38 -18.53 1.24
C PRO A 10 14.07 -17.12 0.75
N ALA A 11 14.15 -16.90 -0.56
CA ALA A 11 13.83 -15.61 -1.17
C ALA A 11 12.32 -15.30 -1.10
N PHE A 12 11.47 -16.34 -1.07
CA PHE A 12 10.03 -16.18 -1.06
C PHE A 12 9.49 -16.08 0.39
N PRO A 13 8.83 -14.97 0.77
CA PRO A 13 8.37 -14.70 2.13
C PRO A 13 7.06 -15.43 2.47
N LYS A 14 7.01 -16.76 2.29
CA LYS A 14 5.78 -17.56 2.40
C LYS A 14 4.97 -17.27 3.66
N ARG A 15 5.62 -17.31 4.83
CA ARG A 15 4.94 -17.15 6.12
C ARG A 15 4.32 -15.76 6.26
N VAL A 16 5.09 -14.72 5.97
CA VAL A 16 4.61 -13.34 6.05
C VAL A 16 3.47 -13.10 5.05
N LEU A 17 3.57 -13.62 3.82
CA LEU A 17 2.49 -13.54 2.84
C LEU A 17 1.21 -14.24 3.28
N VAL A 18 1.31 -15.44 3.84
CA VAL A 18 0.15 -16.18 4.35
C VAL A 18 -0.49 -15.44 5.51
N ASP A 19 0.30 -14.96 6.48
CA ASP A 19 -0.21 -14.28 7.67
C ASP A 19 -0.91 -12.95 7.29
N GLN A 20 -0.24 -12.11 6.49
CA GLN A 20 -0.81 -10.81 6.09
C GLN A 20 -1.95 -10.98 5.07
N GLY A 21 -1.85 -11.96 4.17
CA GLY A 21 -2.91 -12.28 3.22
C GLY A 21 -4.17 -12.81 3.90
N ALA A 22 -4.03 -13.71 4.87
CA ALA A 22 -5.14 -14.18 5.68
C ALA A 22 -5.78 -13.04 6.47
N PHE A 23 -4.97 -12.17 7.11
CA PHE A 23 -5.48 -11.01 7.80
C PHE A 23 -6.29 -10.09 6.87
N ALA A 24 -5.76 -9.78 5.69
CA ALA A 24 -6.46 -9.00 4.68
C ALA A 24 -7.78 -9.66 4.26
N LEU A 25 -7.78 -10.96 3.93
CA LEU A 25 -8.98 -11.70 3.53
C LEU A 25 -10.05 -11.79 4.63
N MET A 26 -9.66 -11.75 5.90
CA MET A 26 -10.59 -11.75 7.04
C MET A 26 -11.16 -10.37 7.32
N SER A 27 -10.33 -9.32 7.25
CA SER A 27 -10.77 -7.95 7.56
C SER A 27 -11.54 -7.31 6.41
N TRP A 28 -11.22 -7.67 5.16
CA TRP A 28 -11.77 -7.01 3.99
C TRP A 28 -13.29 -7.15 3.85
N PRO A 29 -13.90 -8.34 3.99
CA PRO A 29 -15.35 -8.48 3.90
C PRO A 29 -16.09 -7.64 4.95
N VAL A 30 -15.55 -7.53 6.16
CA VAL A 30 -16.12 -6.69 7.22
C VAL A 30 -16.12 -5.22 6.80
N TYR A 31 -15.01 -4.75 6.23
CA TYR A 31 -14.92 -3.38 5.71
C TYR A 31 -15.85 -3.16 4.50
N THR A 32 -15.96 -4.12 3.58
CA THR A 32 -16.90 -4.05 2.45
C THR A 32 -18.34 -3.91 2.92
N LEU A 33 -18.76 -4.75 3.87
CA LEU A 33 -20.10 -4.66 4.45
C LEU A 33 -20.31 -3.33 5.18
N PHE A 34 -19.29 -2.82 5.88
CA PHE A 34 -19.36 -1.52 6.54
C PHE A 34 -19.59 -0.39 5.53
N VAL A 35 -18.83 -0.31 4.43
CA VAL A 35 -19.04 0.74 3.43
C VAL A 35 -20.41 0.59 2.77
N PHE A 36 -20.85 -0.61 2.41
CA PHE A 36 -22.19 -0.81 1.85
C PHE A 36 -23.30 -0.37 2.81
N ALA A 37 -23.15 -0.67 4.10
CA ALA A 37 -24.09 -0.22 5.12
C ALA A 37 -24.07 1.32 5.28
N VAL A 38 -22.90 1.94 5.25
CA VAL A 38 -22.77 3.41 5.32
C VAL A 38 -23.40 4.06 4.08
N THR A 39 -23.10 3.59 2.88
CA THR A 39 -23.71 4.07 1.63
C THR A 39 -25.23 3.93 1.69
N PHE A 40 -25.74 2.78 2.17
CA PHE A 40 -27.17 2.58 2.37
C PHE A 40 -27.78 3.61 3.32
N VAL A 41 -27.17 3.83 4.48
CA VAL A 41 -27.64 4.83 5.45
C VAL A 41 -27.62 6.22 4.84
N VAL A 42 -26.56 6.59 4.11
CA VAL A 42 -26.47 7.89 3.42
C VAL A 42 -27.60 8.05 2.40
N SER A 43 -27.96 7.00 1.68
CA SER A 43 -29.06 7.02 0.70
C SER A 43 -30.44 7.36 1.30
N LEU A 44 -30.61 7.18 2.61
CA LEU A 44 -31.83 7.55 3.32
C LEU A 44 -31.97 9.06 3.51
N PHE A 45 -30.87 9.82 3.37
CA PHE A 45 -30.82 11.25 3.65
C PHE A 45 -30.35 12.09 2.46
N ASN A 46 -29.60 11.50 1.52
CA ASN A 46 -29.02 12.18 0.36
C ASN A 46 -29.04 11.26 -0.86
N ASP A 47 -29.07 11.86 -2.05
CA ASP A 47 -28.91 11.11 -3.29
C ASP A 47 -27.48 10.59 -3.42
N VAL A 48 -27.36 9.30 -3.74
CA VAL A 48 -26.07 8.65 -4.00
C VAL A 48 -25.62 9.02 -5.41
N SER A 49 -24.63 9.89 -5.52
CA SER A 49 -24.08 10.38 -6.80
C SER A 49 -22.70 9.81 -7.15
N ALA A 50 -22.03 9.20 -6.17
CA ALA A 50 -20.67 8.69 -6.31
C ALA A 50 -20.53 7.26 -5.75
N SER A 51 -19.51 6.56 -6.20
CA SER A 51 -19.10 5.28 -5.61
C SER A 51 -18.63 5.49 -4.16
N GLY A 52 -19.23 4.74 -3.24
CA GLY A 52 -18.80 4.71 -1.85
C GLY A 52 -17.46 3.99 -1.70
N TRP A 53 -17.13 3.10 -2.64
CA TRP A 53 -15.86 2.38 -2.70
C TRP A 53 -14.70 3.22 -3.20
N ASP A 54 -14.98 4.15 -4.13
CA ASP A 54 -14.00 5.11 -4.62
C ASP A 54 -13.59 6.06 -3.49
N LEU A 55 -14.58 6.67 -2.80
CA LEU A 55 -14.36 7.48 -1.59
C LEU A 55 -13.80 6.66 -0.41
N GLY A 56 -14.27 5.43 -0.27
CA GLY A 56 -13.86 4.47 0.76
C GLY A 56 -12.52 3.80 0.48
N GLY A 57 -11.84 4.13 -0.61
CA GLY A 57 -10.54 3.57 -0.96
C GLY A 57 -9.42 4.01 -0.01
N GLN A 58 -9.56 5.16 0.65
CA GLN A 58 -8.54 5.72 1.54
C GLN A 58 -8.13 4.80 2.71
N PRO A 59 -9.06 4.31 3.56
CA PRO A 59 -8.70 3.38 4.64
C PRO A 59 -7.93 2.14 4.18
N MET A 60 -8.14 1.67 2.96
CA MET A 60 -7.43 0.51 2.41
C MET A 60 -5.98 0.83 2.05
N ARG A 61 -5.74 2.04 1.55
CA ARG A 61 -4.38 2.52 1.29
C ARG A 61 -3.62 2.66 2.60
N TRP A 62 -4.28 3.20 3.65
CA TRP A 62 -3.74 3.24 5.01
C TRP A 62 -3.50 1.85 5.60
N PHE A 63 -4.35 0.88 5.31
CA PHE A 63 -4.13 -0.51 5.68
C PHE A 63 -2.83 -1.06 5.06
N ALA A 64 -2.64 -0.90 3.74
CA ALA A 64 -1.41 -1.32 3.07
C ALA A 64 -0.15 -0.64 3.67
N PHE A 65 -0.25 0.64 3.97
CA PHE A 65 0.81 1.39 4.65
C PHE A 65 1.10 0.89 6.07
N ALA A 66 0.07 0.60 6.87
CA ALA A 66 0.23 0.04 8.21
C ALA A 66 0.91 -1.34 8.17
N ILE A 67 0.59 -2.16 7.17
CA ILE A 67 1.29 -3.43 6.93
C ILE A 67 2.77 -3.15 6.62
N GLY A 68 3.07 -2.18 5.76
CA GLY A 68 4.43 -1.71 5.51
C GLY A 68 5.18 -1.34 6.79
N ILE A 69 4.55 -0.56 7.67
CA ILE A 69 5.12 -0.18 8.98
C ILE A 69 5.39 -1.42 9.83
N TYR A 70 4.42 -2.32 9.96
CA TYR A 70 4.55 -3.55 10.72
C TYR A 70 5.74 -4.40 10.24
N LEU A 71 5.93 -4.50 8.92
CA LEU A 71 7.05 -5.22 8.33
C LEU A 71 8.40 -4.57 8.68
N GLY A 72 8.50 -3.25 8.53
CA GLY A 72 9.73 -2.51 8.78
C GLY A 72 10.12 -2.39 10.25
N TRP A 73 9.12 -2.34 11.14
CA TRP A 73 9.35 -2.18 12.58
C TRP A 73 9.46 -3.52 13.28
N SER A 74 8.44 -4.38 13.15
CA SER A 74 8.34 -5.62 13.93
C SER A 74 9.02 -6.78 13.23
N VAL A 75 8.72 -7.01 11.94
CA VAL A 75 9.22 -8.19 11.23
C VAL A 75 10.72 -8.08 10.95
N LEU A 76 11.23 -6.89 10.61
CA LEU A 76 12.67 -6.67 10.44
C LEU A 76 13.46 -7.02 11.72
N GLN A 77 13.00 -6.53 12.88
CA GLN A 77 13.64 -6.82 14.16
C GLN A 77 13.59 -8.32 14.49
N LEU A 78 12.42 -8.94 14.31
CA LEU A 78 12.24 -10.37 14.52
C LEU A 78 13.16 -11.19 13.60
N HIS A 79 13.25 -10.81 12.33
CA HIS A 79 14.06 -11.49 11.33
C HIS A 79 15.55 -11.45 11.71
N VAL A 80 16.08 -10.28 12.05
CA VAL A 80 17.49 -10.10 12.41
C VAL A 80 17.82 -10.77 13.74
N THR A 81 16.94 -10.70 14.73
CA THR A 81 17.16 -11.34 16.05
C THR A 81 17.17 -12.87 15.99
N HIS A 82 16.47 -13.47 15.01
CA HIS A 82 16.50 -14.92 14.76
C HIS A 82 17.65 -15.34 13.83
N GLY A 83 18.64 -14.47 13.60
CA GLY A 83 19.83 -14.76 12.81
C GLY A 83 19.68 -14.52 11.30
N GLY A 84 18.58 -13.90 10.88
CA GLY A 84 18.35 -13.55 9.48
C GLY A 84 19.19 -12.36 9.01
N THR A 85 19.56 -12.34 7.74
CA THR A 85 20.35 -11.25 7.16
C THR A 85 19.47 -10.08 6.70
N ARG A 86 20.00 -8.86 6.85
CA ARG A 86 19.36 -7.63 6.32
C ARG A 86 19.09 -7.70 4.81
N LYS A 87 20.02 -8.33 4.08
CA LYS A 87 19.89 -8.54 2.63
C LYS A 87 18.77 -9.53 2.32
N GLY A 88 18.69 -10.65 3.05
CA GLY A 88 17.61 -11.62 2.91
C GLY A 88 16.24 -11.03 3.22
N PHE A 89 16.13 -10.25 4.30
CA PHE A 89 14.90 -9.50 4.60
C PHE A 89 14.48 -8.60 3.44
N MET A 90 15.40 -7.81 2.88
CA MET A 90 15.04 -6.91 1.78
C MET A 90 14.70 -7.64 0.48
N LEU A 91 15.36 -8.76 0.17
CA LEU A 91 14.94 -9.62 -0.94
C LEU A 91 13.53 -10.17 -0.72
N GLN A 92 13.21 -10.60 0.50
CA GLN A 92 11.87 -11.02 0.87
C GLN A 92 10.84 -9.90 0.72
N MET A 93 11.16 -8.67 1.16
CA MET A 93 10.24 -7.53 1.02
C MET A 93 10.02 -7.13 -0.44
N LEU A 94 11.05 -7.19 -1.30
CA LEU A 94 10.92 -6.93 -2.74
C LEU A 94 9.98 -7.93 -3.45
N VAL A 95 9.83 -9.14 -2.92
CA VAL A 95 8.85 -10.12 -3.40
C VAL A 95 7.50 -9.93 -2.71
N PHE A 96 7.49 -9.67 -1.40
CA PHE A 96 6.27 -9.49 -0.61
C PHE A 96 5.41 -8.36 -1.16
N VAL A 97 6.00 -7.18 -1.34
CA VAL A 97 5.27 -5.95 -1.71
C VAL A 97 4.43 -6.12 -2.98
N PRO A 98 4.99 -6.54 -4.14
CA PRO A 98 4.19 -6.67 -5.35
C PRO A 98 3.15 -7.79 -5.25
N VAL A 99 3.45 -8.91 -4.58
CA VAL A 99 2.50 -10.02 -4.41
C VAL A 99 1.34 -9.62 -3.51
N PHE A 100 1.64 -8.94 -2.40
CA PHE A 100 0.63 -8.47 -1.46
C PHE A 100 -0.20 -7.33 -2.06
N ALA A 101 0.41 -6.40 -2.78
CA ALA A 101 -0.30 -5.36 -3.53
C ALA A 101 -1.25 -5.98 -4.56
N ALA A 102 -0.80 -7.00 -5.31
CA ALA A 102 -1.65 -7.71 -6.26
C ALA A 102 -2.85 -8.39 -5.57
N LEU A 103 -2.63 -9.01 -4.40
CA LEU A 103 -3.72 -9.58 -3.59
C LEU A 103 -4.73 -8.49 -3.19
N LEU A 104 -4.28 -7.39 -2.61
CA LEU A 104 -5.18 -6.29 -2.20
C LEU A 104 -5.96 -5.73 -3.39
N THR A 105 -5.29 -5.56 -4.52
CA THR A 105 -5.91 -5.12 -5.77
C THR A 105 -6.99 -6.07 -6.26
N LEU A 106 -6.77 -7.39 -6.19
CA LEU A 106 -7.79 -8.37 -6.59
C LEU A 106 -9.02 -8.30 -5.69
N ILE A 107 -8.82 -8.20 -4.37
CA ILE A 107 -9.94 -8.10 -3.43
C ILE A 107 -10.65 -6.74 -3.58
N PHE A 108 -9.90 -5.67 -3.88
CA PHE A 108 -10.44 -4.35 -4.22
C PHE A 108 -11.32 -4.39 -5.46
N ALA A 109 -10.81 -4.92 -6.57
CA ALA A 109 -11.55 -5.02 -7.82
C ALA A 109 -12.82 -5.86 -7.67
N LEU A 110 -12.74 -6.98 -6.94
CA LEU A 110 -13.91 -7.79 -6.62
C LEU A 110 -14.97 -6.99 -5.85
N SER A 111 -14.55 -6.19 -4.87
CA SER A 111 -15.47 -5.38 -4.09
C SER A 111 -16.09 -4.26 -4.92
N PHE A 112 -15.34 -3.69 -5.86
CA PHE A 112 -15.85 -2.68 -6.80
C PHE A 112 -16.90 -3.27 -7.75
N MET A 113 -16.72 -4.51 -8.19
CA MET A 113 -17.73 -5.25 -8.97
C MET A 113 -18.98 -5.58 -8.14
N LEU A 114 -18.81 -5.95 -6.86
CA LEU A 114 -19.93 -6.18 -5.95
C LEU A 114 -20.72 -4.88 -5.72
N GLU A 115 -20.03 -3.74 -5.60
CA GLU A 115 -20.67 -2.43 -5.52
C GLU A 115 -21.48 -2.13 -6.77
N SER A 116 -20.94 -2.40 -7.97
CA SER A 116 -21.68 -2.21 -9.23
C SER A 116 -23.01 -2.97 -9.23
N GLY A 117 -23.01 -4.22 -8.78
CA GLY A 117 -24.23 -5.02 -8.65
C GLY A 117 -25.18 -4.46 -7.61
N TYR A 118 -24.67 -4.05 -6.44
CA TYR A 118 -25.45 -3.44 -5.38
C TYR A 118 -26.12 -2.14 -5.83
N TYR A 119 -25.39 -1.27 -6.52
CA TYR A 119 -25.90 0.00 -7.03
C TYR A 119 -26.94 -0.21 -8.13
N ALA A 120 -26.72 -1.17 -9.03
CA ALA A 120 -27.69 -1.53 -10.06
C ALA A 120 -29.02 -2.03 -9.46
N LEU A 121 -28.98 -2.79 -8.35
CA LEU A 121 -30.18 -3.23 -7.64
C LEU A 121 -30.94 -2.08 -6.98
N MET A 122 -30.23 -1.05 -6.52
CA MET A 122 -30.81 0.12 -5.86
C MET A 122 -31.19 1.25 -6.85
N GLY A 123 -30.83 1.11 -8.14
CA GLY A 123 -31.03 2.15 -9.14
C GLY A 123 -30.10 3.36 -8.97
N TRP A 124 -28.97 3.21 -8.27
CA TRP A 124 -28.01 4.29 -8.05
C TRP A 124 -26.97 4.37 -9.18
N PRO A 125 -26.52 5.58 -9.54
CA PRO A 125 -25.40 5.74 -10.45
C PRO A 125 -24.09 5.32 -9.77
N GLN A 126 -23.25 4.58 -10.48
CA GLN A 126 -21.88 4.33 -10.05
C GLN A 126 -20.96 5.38 -10.68
N GLY A 127 -20.94 6.56 -10.07
CA GLY A 127 -20.01 7.63 -10.44
C GLY A 127 -18.57 7.20 -10.15
N ILE A 128 -17.69 7.38 -11.14
CA ILE A 128 -16.24 7.21 -11.00
C ILE A 128 -15.64 8.61 -10.87
N GLU A 129 -14.73 8.80 -9.94
CA GLU A 129 -14.01 10.06 -9.76
C GLU A 129 -13.22 10.45 -11.02
N ASN A 130 -13.20 11.75 -11.33
CA ASN A 130 -12.51 12.27 -12.50
C ASN A 130 -10.99 12.10 -12.35
N GLY A 131 -10.38 11.34 -13.26
CA GLY A 131 -8.92 11.21 -13.39
C GLY A 131 -8.36 9.83 -13.10
N ALA A 132 -9.19 8.86 -12.70
CA ALA A 132 -8.79 7.46 -12.66
C ALA A 132 -8.24 6.98 -14.02
N LEU A 133 -7.34 6.00 -14.00
CA LEU A 133 -6.81 5.36 -15.22
C LEU A 133 -7.86 4.53 -15.96
N TYR A 134 -8.97 4.20 -15.29
CA TYR A 134 -10.03 3.36 -15.81
C TYR A 134 -11.28 4.17 -16.16
N ALA A 135 -11.97 3.77 -17.21
CA ALA A 135 -13.22 4.41 -17.65
C ALA A 135 -14.48 3.81 -17.01
N GLY A 136 -14.35 2.68 -16.32
CA GLY A 136 -15.48 1.88 -15.83
C GLY A 136 -15.05 0.87 -14.76
N PRO A 137 -15.98 0.38 -13.92
CA PRO A 137 -15.68 -0.68 -12.94
C PRO A 137 -15.23 -2.00 -13.58
N PHE A 138 -15.59 -2.22 -14.84
CA PHE A 138 -15.24 -3.40 -15.62
C PHE A 138 -14.00 -3.23 -16.50
N ASP A 139 -13.34 -2.06 -16.47
CA ASP A 139 -12.02 -1.86 -17.09
C ASP A 139 -10.93 -2.46 -16.19
N LEU A 140 -11.03 -3.78 -15.99
CA LEU A 140 -10.22 -4.53 -15.05
C LEU A 140 -8.71 -4.32 -15.26
N PRO A 141 -8.15 -4.31 -16.48
CA PRO A 141 -6.71 -4.09 -16.65
C PRO A 141 -6.24 -2.77 -16.05
N MET A 142 -6.98 -1.68 -16.25
CA MET A 142 -6.61 -0.37 -15.73
C MET A 142 -6.88 -0.24 -14.23
N VAL A 143 -7.97 -0.81 -13.71
CA VAL A 143 -8.22 -0.91 -12.26
C VAL A 143 -7.10 -1.68 -11.58
N LEU A 144 -6.73 -2.84 -12.11
CA LEU A 144 -5.66 -3.68 -11.56
C LEU A 144 -4.31 -2.93 -11.59
N LEU A 145 -3.99 -2.27 -12.70
CA LEU A 145 -2.76 -1.48 -12.82
C LEU A 145 -2.71 -0.33 -11.82
N GLN A 146 -3.77 0.47 -11.74
CA GLN A 146 -3.84 1.62 -10.83
C GLN A 146 -3.65 1.17 -9.38
N TYR A 147 -4.46 0.20 -8.93
CA TYR A 147 -4.45 -0.17 -7.52
C TYR A 147 -3.23 -1.00 -7.12
N VAL A 148 -2.62 -1.79 -8.02
CA VAL A 148 -1.37 -2.50 -7.67
C VAL A 148 -0.23 -1.50 -7.46
N LEU A 149 -0.16 -0.43 -8.25
CA LEU A 149 0.83 0.64 -8.10
C LEU A 149 0.60 1.42 -6.80
N ILE A 150 -0.65 1.77 -6.50
CA ILE A 150 -1.03 2.47 -5.26
C ILE A 150 -0.66 1.61 -4.04
N PHE A 151 -1.16 0.38 -3.94
CA PHE A 151 -0.91 -0.46 -2.76
C PHE A 151 0.57 -0.79 -2.59
N ALA A 152 1.31 -1.02 -3.67
CA ALA A 152 2.76 -1.24 -3.60
C ALA A 152 3.49 -0.01 -3.05
N LEU A 153 3.17 1.19 -3.55
CA LEU A 153 3.80 2.43 -3.12
C LEU A 153 3.48 2.75 -1.65
N TRP A 154 2.23 2.60 -1.22
CA TRP A 154 1.82 2.81 0.17
C TRP A 154 2.49 1.81 1.12
N THR A 155 2.57 0.52 0.73
CA THR A 155 3.29 -0.49 1.52
C THR A 155 4.78 -0.15 1.64
N LEU A 156 5.43 0.28 0.54
CA LEU A 156 6.82 0.72 0.57
C LEU A 156 7.03 1.98 1.39
N GLY A 157 6.07 2.91 1.39
CA GLY A 157 6.11 4.12 2.20
C GLY A 157 6.11 3.80 3.69
N GLY A 158 5.21 2.91 4.13
CA GLY A 158 5.19 2.43 5.51
C GLY A 158 6.47 1.71 5.90
N LEU A 159 6.97 0.84 5.01
CA LEU A 159 8.21 0.10 5.20
C LEU A 159 9.42 1.03 5.35
N LEU A 160 9.53 2.05 4.49
CA LEU A 160 10.59 3.06 4.53
C LEU A 160 10.56 3.84 5.84
N ILE A 161 9.39 4.37 6.23
CA ILE A 161 9.26 5.18 7.45
C ILE A 161 9.64 4.35 8.67
N ALA A 162 9.15 3.12 8.78
CA ALA A 162 9.47 2.23 9.89
C ALA A 162 10.96 1.86 9.93
N ALA A 163 11.56 1.52 8.78
CA ALA A 163 12.98 1.20 8.69
C ALA A 163 13.87 2.41 9.01
N ALA A 164 13.48 3.61 8.57
CA ALA A 164 14.16 4.85 8.90
C ALA A 164 14.04 5.17 10.39
N TRP A 165 12.87 4.93 10.99
CA TRP A 165 12.65 5.11 12.42
C TRP A 165 13.54 4.21 13.27
N TYR A 166 13.62 2.96 12.87
CA TYR A 166 14.45 1.98 13.55
C TYR A 166 15.94 2.38 13.53
N ARG A 167 16.38 3.10 12.49
CA ARG A 167 17.75 3.58 12.38
C ARG A 167 18.01 4.85 13.20
N SER A 168 17.17 5.87 13.10
CA SER A 168 17.31 7.07 13.92
C SER A 168 16.04 7.92 14.01
N ALA A 169 15.91 8.62 15.15
CA ALA A 169 14.86 9.58 15.44
C ALA A 169 14.90 10.86 14.56
N ILE A 170 15.91 11.04 13.72
CA ILE A 170 15.94 12.14 12.74
C ILE A 170 15.55 11.61 11.35
N LEU A 171 16.04 10.43 10.96
CA LEU A 171 15.76 9.85 9.66
C LEU A 171 14.29 9.45 9.51
N GLY A 172 13.69 8.85 10.54
CA GLY A 172 12.26 8.56 10.48
C GLY A 172 11.41 9.82 10.46
N ALA A 173 11.84 10.90 11.13
CA ALA A 173 11.14 12.20 11.10
C ALA A 173 11.16 12.77 9.69
N ALA A 174 12.32 12.69 9.02
CA ALA A 174 12.50 13.14 7.64
C ALA A 174 11.81 12.22 6.61
N ALA A 175 11.63 10.93 6.92
CA ALA A 175 10.94 9.99 6.04
C ALA A 175 9.42 10.23 5.99
N ILE A 176 8.82 10.81 7.04
CA ILE A 176 7.39 11.16 7.06
C ILE A 176 7.02 12.16 5.95
N PRO A 177 7.61 13.37 5.87
CA PRO A 177 7.25 14.32 4.81
C PRO A 177 7.58 13.78 3.42
N LEU A 178 8.63 12.96 3.27
CA LEU A 178 8.94 12.27 2.02
C LEU A 178 7.85 11.26 1.62
N GLY A 179 7.36 10.47 2.58
CA GLY A 179 6.25 9.53 2.37
C GLY A 179 4.97 10.25 1.99
N LEU A 180 4.63 11.34 2.70
CA LEU A 180 3.48 12.18 2.40
C LEU A 180 3.60 12.79 1.00
N ALA A 181 4.78 13.30 0.62
CA ALA A 181 5.01 13.85 -0.70
C ALA A 181 4.81 12.80 -1.81
N ALA A 182 5.35 11.59 -1.66
CA ALA A 182 5.20 10.54 -2.67
C ALA A 182 3.76 10.04 -2.81
N VAL A 183 3.04 9.87 -1.70
CA VAL A 183 1.62 9.53 -1.72
C VAL A 183 0.79 10.65 -2.37
N SER A 184 1.18 11.91 -2.16
CA SER A 184 0.50 13.04 -2.80
C SER A 184 0.81 13.10 -4.31
N VAL A 185 2.03 12.82 -4.73
CA VAL A 185 2.38 12.65 -6.15
C VAL A 185 1.59 11.48 -6.76
N SER A 186 1.40 10.38 -6.01
CA SER A 186 0.57 9.26 -6.46
C SER A 186 -0.86 9.69 -6.78
N ALA A 187 -1.46 10.51 -5.92
CA ALA A 187 -2.80 11.09 -6.11
C ALA A 187 -2.87 12.03 -7.33
N LEU A 188 -1.88 12.93 -7.48
CA LEU A 188 -1.81 13.86 -8.61
C LEU A 188 -1.69 13.13 -9.95
N VAL A 189 -0.96 12.03 -9.96
CA VAL A 189 -0.53 11.38 -11.18
C VAL A 189 -1.50 10.29 -11.65
N LEU A 190 -2.26 9.67 -10.74
CA LEU A 190 -3.34 8.72 -11.05
C LEU A 190 -4.74 9.37 -10.98
N GLY A 191 -4.78 10.70 -10.98
CA GLY A 191 -5.98 11.53 -11.09
C GLY A 191 -7.05 11.23 -10.04
N GLY A 192 -6.66 11.10 -8.77
CA GLY A 192 -7.62 11.13 -7.67
C GLY A 192 -7.92 12.58 -7.30
N ASP A 193 -9.06 13.11 -7.73
CA ASP A 193 -9.61 14.42 -7.36
C ASP A 193 -10.05 14.45 -5.87
N GLY A 194 -9.18 14.05 -4.94
CA GLY A 194 -9.60 13.97 -3.54
C GLY A 194 -8.58 13.40 -2.55
N ASP A 195 -7.52 12.78 -3.06
CA ASP A 195 -7.12 11.54 -2.42
C ASP A 195 -5.71 11.55 -1.82
N GLY A 196 -5.57 12.20 -0.68
CA GLY A 196 -4.37 12.11 0.15
C GLY A 196 -4.18 13.33 1.05
N PRO A 197 -3.19 13.28 1.96
CA PRO A 197 -2.97 14.33 2.95
C PRO A 197 -2.56 15.68 2.33
N MET A 198 -2.17 15.73 1.06
CA MET A 198 -1.87 16.97 0.35
C MET A 198 -2.67 17.16 -0.95
N VAL A 199 -3.94 16.75 -0.96
CA VAL A 199 -4.84 16.96 -2.12
C VAL A 199 -4.90 18.42 -2.58
N TRP A 200 -4.71 19.39 -1.68
CA TRP A 200 -4.66 20.82 -2.00
C TRP A 200 -3.61 21.19 -3.06
N ILE A 201 -2.59 20.36 -3.30
CA ILE A 201 -1.60 20.58 -4.36
C ILE A 201 -2.23 20.48 -5.76
N SER A 202 -3.24 19.61 -5.96
CA SER A 202 -3.90 19.43 -7.26
C SER A 202 -4.67 20.69 -7.69
N GLN A 203 -5.12 21.48 -6.72
CA GLN A 203 -5.79 22.77 -6.94
C GLN A 203 -4.85 23.84 -7.51
N VAL A 204 -3.53 23.69 -7.31
CA VAL A 204 -2.50 24.64 -7.75
C VAL A 204 -1.76 24.12 -8.99
N LEU A 205 -1.64 22.80 -9.14
CA LEU A 205 -0.98 22.14 -10.26
C LEU A 205 -1.96 21.16 -10.94
N PRO A 206 -2.79 21.63 -11.89
CA PRO A 206 -3.73 20.78 -12.63
C PRO A 206 -2.96 19.95 -13.66
N VAL A 207 -2.26 18.92 -13.21
CA VAL A 207 -1.50 18.00 -14.05
C VAL A 207 -2.19 16.65 -13.98
N GLN A 208 -2.86 16.27 -15.07
CA GLN A 208 -3.35 14.90 -15.27
C GLN A 208 -2.50 14.25 -16.35
N PRO A 209 -1.37 13.62 -15.98
CA PRO A 209 -0.51 12.96 -16.95
C PRO A 209 -1.23 11.74 -17.52
N GLY A 210 -1.00 11.44 -18.81
CA GLY A 210 -1.57 10.23 -19.41
C GLY A 210 -1.08 8.93 -18.72
N PRO A 211 -1.79 7.79 -18.89
CA PRO A 211 -1.55 6.55 -18.14
C PRO A 211 -0.10 6.05 -18.13
N LEU A 212 0.62 6.25 -19.25
CA LEU A 212 2.02 5.87 -19.37
C LEU A 212 2.93 6.66 -18.43
N VAL A 213 2.81 7.99 -18.43
CA VAL A 213 3.60 8.87 -17.56
C VAL A 213 3.26 8.56 -16.10
N ALA A 214 1.99 8.28 -15.83
CA ALA A 214 1.54 7.95 -14.50
C ALA A 214 2.15 6.65 -13.95
N THR A 215 2.16 5.61 -14.79
CA THR A 215 2.78 4.32 -14.49
C THR A 215 4.27 4.48 -14.26
N ILE A 216 4.98 5.20 -15.14
CA ILE A 216 6.43 5.43 -15.02
C ILE A 216 6.76 6.14 -13.71
N ALA A 217 6.04 7.20 -13.37
CA ALA A 217 6.26 7.93 -12.12
C ALA A 217 6.10 7.03 -10.89
N HIS A 218 5.08 6.16 -10.86
CA HIS A 218 4.88 5.20 -9.77
C HIS A 218 6.01 4.18 -9.66
N LEU A 219 6.47 3.64 -10.80
CA LEU A 219 7.59 2.70 -10.81
C LEU A 219 8.88 3.35 -10.32
N LEU A 220 9.13 4.60 -10.71
CA LEU A 220 10.29 5.37 -10.23
C LEU A 220 10.21 5.67 -8.73
N LEU A 221 9.03 6.06 -8.23
CA LEU A 221 8.80 6.27 -6.79
C LEU A 221 8.96 4.97 -6.00
N ALA A 222 8.42 3.85 -6.49
CA ALA A 222 8.56 2.55 -5.87
C ALA A 222 10.04 2.11 -5.82
N ALA A 223 10.78 2.29 -6.92
CA ALA A 223 12.21 2.01 -6.98
C ALA A 223 13.01 2.89 -6.01
N LEU A 224 12.70 4.19 -5.95
CA LEU A 224 13.30 5.13 -5.00
C LEU A 224 13.03 4.68 -3.56
N PHE A 225 11.79 4.34 -3.21
CA PHE A 225 11.40 3.95 -1.87
C PHE A 225 12.04 2.62 -1.45
N ALA A 226 12.09 1.64 -2.36
CA ALA A 226 12.81 0.39 -2.12
C ALA A 226 14.31 0.64 -1.91
N GLY A 227 14.92 1.52 -2.73
CA GLY A 227 16.32 1.92 -2.59
C GLY A 227 16.61 2.61 -1.26
N LEU A 228 15.82 3.61 -0.89
CA LEU A 228 15.93 4.30 0.41
C LEU A 228 15.71 3.35 1.59
N THR A 229 14.76 2.42 1.47
CA THR A 229 14.52 1.38 2.48
C THR A 229 15.75 0.50 2.63
N TRP A 230 16.37 0.08 1.53
CA TRP A 230 17.64 -0.66 1.58
C TRP A 230 18.74 0.15 2.27
N LEU A 231 18.87 1.45 1.97
CA LEU A 231 19.84 2.32 2.63
C LEU A 231 19.60 2.45 4.13
N ALA A 232 18.34 2.50 4.57
CA ALA A 232 17.95 2.46 5.97
C ALA A 232 18.31 1.12 6.62
N VAL A 233 17.94 0.00 5.99
CA VAL A 233 18.08 -1.35 6.54
C VAL A 233 19.54 -1.85 6.56
N ARG A 234 20.35 -1.56 5.52
CA ARG A 234 21.70 -2.14 5.36
C ARG A 234 22.64 -1.91 6.54
N ASN A 235 22.49 -0.79 7.26
CA ASN A 235 23.37 -0.36 8.36
C ASN A 235 22.68 -0.42 9.74
N VAL A 236 21.58 -1.15 9.86
CA VAL A 236 20.86 -1.29 11.13
C VAL A 236 21.77 -1.92 12.20
N PRO A 237 22.07 -1.25 13.33
CA PRO A 237 22.90 -1.85 14.36
C PRO A 237 22.21 -3.09 14.96
N ILE A 238 22.92 -4.22 15.00
CA ILE A 238 22.47 -5.38 15.80
C ILE A 238 22.83 -5.02 17.24
N ARG A 239 21.88 -4.45 17.98
CA ARG A 239 22.09 -4.21 19.41
C ARG A 239 22.12 -5.57 20.09
N SER A 240 23.31 -6.05 20.45
CA SER A 240 23.41 -7.16 21.39
C SER A 240 22.92 -6.65 22.75
N LYS A 241 22.11 -7.44 23.45
CA LYS A 241 21.63 -7.12 24.80
C LYS A 241 22.76 -6.85 25.82
N ALA A 242 24.02 -7.15 25.47
CA ALA A 242 25.19 -6.93 26.31
C ALA A 242 25.57 -5.46 26.50
N ALA A 243 25.05 -4.52 25.70
CA ALA A 243 25.39 -3.10 25.79
C ALA A 243 24.40 -2.26 26.63
N ALA A 244 23.51 -2.90 27.38
CA ALA A 244 22.54 -2.25 28.26
C ALA A 244 22.76 -2.61 29.75
N GLY A 245 24.02 -2.86 30.12
CA GLY A 245 24.47 -2.97 31.51
C GLY A 245 25.04 -1.65 31.99
#